data_AF-A0A7Y8L534-F1
#
_entry.id   AF-A0A7Y8L534-F1
#
_cell.length_a   1.000
_cell.length_b   1.000
_cell.length_c   1.000
_cell.angle_alpha   90.00
_cell.angle_beta   90.00
_cell.angle_gamma   90.00
#
_symmetry.space_group_name_H-M   'P 1'
#
loop_
_entity.id
_entity.type
_entity.pdbx_description
1 polymer ?
#
loop_
_entity_poly.entity_id
_entity_poly.type
_entity_poly.pdbx_seq_one_letter_code
_entity_poly.pdbx_strand_id
1 'polypeptide(L)' 'MKVGDRVTPQTLVGTDWETGKSVAAGVHGEVVGVRFLGGEHAFLVFIRPDSR' A
#
# COMPACT_ATOMS: atom_id res chain seq x y z
N MET A 1 2.00 -2.70 7.81
CA MET A 1 0.82 -3.20 7.10
C MET A 1 1.08 -4.63 6.67
N LYS A 2 0.07 -5.49 6.71
CA LYS A 2 0.13 -6.91 6.33
C LYS A 2 -1.11 -7.30 5.54
N VAL A 3 -1.05 -8.47 4.91
CA VAL A 3 -2.21 -9.08 4.26
C VAL A 3 -3.34 -9.27 5.28
N GLY A 4 -4.56 -8.92 4.89
CA GLY A 4 -5.76 -8.92 5.72
C GLY A 4 -6.05 -7.59 6.43
N ASP A 5 -5.12 -6.63 6.41
CA ASP A 5 -5.38 -5.30 6.99
C ASP A 5 -6.45 -4.57 6.16
N ARG A 6 -7.38 -3.91 6.85
CA ARG A 6 -8.34 -2.97 6.24
C ARG A 6 -7.69 -1.60 6.11
N VAL A 7 -7.95 -0.91 5.01
CA VAL A 7 -7.39 0.41 4.71
C VAL A 7 -8.47 1.41 4.35
N THR A 8 -8.18 2.67 4.63
CA THR A 8 -8.94 3.84 4.18
C THR A 8 -8.10 4.64 3.18
N PRO A 9 -8.68 5.60 2.42
CA PRO A 9 -7.93 6.43 1.49
C PRO A 9 -6.74 7.17 2.09
N GLN A 10 -6.78 7.46 3.40
CA GLN A 10 -5.73 8.16 4.15
C GLN A 10 -4.72 7.22 4.82
N THR A 11 -4.95 5.90 4.79
CA THR A 11 -4.02 4.94 5.40
C THR A 11 -2.69 5.00 4.67
N LEU A 12 -1.60 5.24 5.42
CA LEU A 12 -0.25 5.31 4.87
C LEU A 12 0.22 3.91 4.47
N VAL A 13 0.63 3.78 3.22
CA VAL A 13 1.13 2.53 2.67
C VAL A 13 2.64 2.46 2.63
N GLY A 14 3.31 3.61 2.64
CA GLY A 14 4.73 3.75 2.91
C GLY A 14 5.23 5.12 2.50
N THR A 15 6.48 5.18 2.05
CA THR A 15 7.17 6.42 1.75
C THR A 15 7.88 6.29 0.40
N ASP A 16 7.72 7.30 -0.43
CA ASP A 16 8.48 7.47 -1.67
C ASP A 16 9.95 7.72 -1.32
N TRP A 17 10.84 6.86 -1.80
CA TRP A 17 12.26 6.90 -1.44
C TRP A 17 12.98 8.15 -1.97
N GLU A 18 12.60 8.64 -3.15
CA GLU A 18 13.27 9.77 -3.80
C GLU A 18 12.87 11.10 -3.17
N THR A 19 11.60 11.23 -2.79
CA THR A 19 11.02 12.49 -2.32
C THR A 19 10.78 12.54 -0.81
N GLY A 20 10.83 11.39 -0.13
CA GLY A 20 10.51 11.25 1.29
C GLY A 20 9.03 11.46 1.62
N LYS A 21 8.16 11.60 0.61
CA LYS A 21 6.73 11.85 0.82
C LYS A 21 5.99 10.57 1.17
N SER A 22 5.05 10.67 2.10
CA SER A 22 4.17 9.56 2.44
C SER A 22 3.24 9.23 1.27
N VAL A 23 3.08 7.95 0.99
CA VAL A 23 2.13 7.42 0.01
C VAL A 23 0.93 6.87 0.77
N ALA A 24 -0.27 7.28 0.36
CA ALA A 24 -1.53 6.82 0.94
C ALA A 24 -2.25 5.81 0.03
N ALA A 25 -3.13 5.00 0.61
CA ALA A 25 -3.83 3.92 -0.12
C ALA A 25 -4.78 4.44 -1.21
N GLY A 26 -5.37 5.63 -1.02
CA GLY A 26 -6.28 6.25 -1.99
C GLY A 26 -7.65 5.57 -2.14
N VAL A 27 -7.89 4.44 -1.45
CA VAL A 27 -9.11 3.65 -1.55
C VAL A 27 -9.49 2.99 -0.23
N HIS A 28 -10.78 2.64 -0.07
CA HIS A 28 -11.23 1.73 0.97
C HIS A 28 -11.10 0.29 0.48
N GLY A 29 -10.55 -0.60 1.32
CA GLY A 29 -10.40 -2.00 0.91
C GLY A 29 -9.63 -2.87 1.90
N GLU A 30 -9.13 -3.98 1.39
CA GLU A 30 -8.33 -4.97 2.12
C GLU A 30 -7.00 -5.21 1.39
N VAL A 31 -5.92 -5.29 2.16
CA VAL A 31 -4.60 -5.67 1.64
C VAL A 31 -4.59 -7.15 1.31
N VAL A 32 -4.42 -7.49 0.04
CA VAL A 32 -4.40 -8.88 -0.43
C VAL A 32 -3.00 -9.39 -0.75
N GLY A 33 -2.01 -8.50 -0.79
CA GLY A 33 -0.63 -8.89 -1.06
C GLY A 33 0.36 -7.79 -0.74
N VAL A 34 1.56 -8.22 -0.31
CA VAL A 34 2.72 -7.35 -0.14
C VAL A 34 3.91 -8.05 -0.82
N ARG A 35 4.61 -7.36 -1.72
CA ARG A 35 5.78 -7.87 -2.43
C ARG A 35 6.94 -6.89 -2.26
N PHE A 36 8.13 -7.43 -2.01
CA PHE A 36 9.37 -6.65 -1.99
C PHE A 36 10.17 -6.96 -3.26
N LEU A 37 10.54 -5.92 -4.00
CA LEU A 37 11.37 -5.99 -5.19
C LEU A 37 12.77 -5.49 -4.82
N GLY A 38 13.59 -6.40 -4.29
CA GLY A 38 14.90 -6.05 -3.72
C GLY A 38 15.87 -5.42 -4.72
N GLY A 39 15.79 -5.76 -6.00
CA GLY A 39 16.61 -5.14 -7.04
C GLY A 39 16.21 -3.70 -7.40
N GLU A 40 14.98 -3.30 -7.06
CA GLU A 40 14.42 -1.98 -7.41
C GLU A 40 14.21 -1.10 -6.17
N HIS A 41 14.61 -1.57 -4.99
CA HIS A 41 14.33 -0.90 -3.70
C HIS A 41 12.84 -0.52 -3.54
N ALA A 42 11.94 -1.30 -4.15
CA ALA A 42 10.52 -1.01 -4.19
C ALA A 42 9.74 -2.04 -3.37
N PHE A 43 8.63 -1.60 -2.79
CA PHE A 43 7.62 -2.49 -2.21
C PHE A 43 6.28 -2.22 -2.89
N LEU A 44 5.56 -3.28 -3.21
CA LEU A 44 4.23 -3.22 -3.81
C LEU A 44 3.19 -3.70 -2.81
N VAL A 45 2.13 -2.92 -2.65
CA VAL A 45 0.96 -3.25 -1.82
C VAL A 45 -0.24 -3.39 -2.75
N PHE A 46 -0.85 -4.57 -2.76
CA PHE A 46 -2.04 -4.85 -3.54
C PHE A 46 -3.26 -4.72 -2.65
N ILE A 47 -4.17 -3.82 -3.02
CA ILE A 47 -5.40 -3.54 -2.26
C ILE A 47 -6.57 -3.98 -3.12
N ARG A 48 -7.40 -4.89 -2.61
CA ARG A 48 -8.71 -5.18 -3.19
C ARG A 48 -9.69 -4.11 -2.70
N PRO A 49 -10.22 -3.26 -3.59
CA PRO A 49 -11.18 -2.24 -3.20
C PRO A 49 -12.49 -2.87 -2.73
N ASP A 50 -13.17 -2.20 -1.81
CA ASP A 50 -14.54 -2.58 -1.45
C ASP A 50 -15.47 -2.44 -2.66
N SER A 51 -16.30 -3.45 -2.90
CA SER A 51 -17.37 -3.37 -3.90
C SER A 51 -18.35 -2.25 -3.51
N ARG A 52 -18.70 -1.37 -4.47
CA ARG A 52 -19.81 -0.43 -4.33
C ARG A 52 -21.14 -1.11 -4.58
#